data_AF-A0A2E8QM63-F1
#
_entry.id   AF-A0A2E8QM63-F1
#
_cell.length_a   1.000
_cell.length_b   1.000
_cell.length_c   1.000
_cell.angle_alpha   90.00
_cell.angle_beta   90.00
_cell.angle_gamma   90.00
#
_symmetry.space_group_name_H-M   'P 1'
#
loop_
_entity.id
_entity.type
_entity.pdbx_description
1 polymer ?
#
loop_
_entity_poly.entity_id
_entity_poly.type
_entity_poly.pdbx_seq_one_letter_code
_entity_poly.pdbx_strand_id
1 'polypeptide(L)'
;SMLGGTTFALVAISLLMIGALRSWRFGLLTLIPNIAPAAMAFGLWALVDGEVGLGLSVVAAMTLGIVVDDTIHFMTKYLRARRDRGLDAAQAVRYSFATVGVALWTTTLALAAGFLVISTSAFSVNAEMGLLVAVVVVLALVVDFLLLPGLLIRFDRWLCGEKVRDTGQRAANQTA
;
A
#
# COMPACT_ATOMS: atom_id res chain seq x y z
N SER A 1 -22.52 9.28 9.87
CA SER A 1 -22.68 9.16 8.40
C SER A 1 -21.46 8.48 7.80
N MET A 2 -21.63 7.65 6.77
CA MET A 2 -20.52 6.94 6.09
C MET A 2 -19.39 7.88 5.65
N LEU A 3 -19.75 9.07 5.13
CA LEU A 3 -18.79 10.13 4.77
C LEU A 3 -17.88 10.56 5.94
N GLY A 4 -18.42 10.63 7.16
CA GLY A 4 -17.64 10.95 8.35
C GLY A 4 -16.65 9.82 8.71
N GLY A 5 -17.08 8.56 8.56
CA GLY A 5 -16.22 7.39 8.78
C GLY A 5 -15.08 7.31 7.77
N THR A 6 -15.36 7.48 6.48
CA THR A 6 -14.32 7.48 5.42
C THR A 6 -13.33 8.63 5.61
N THR A 7 -13.82 9.82 5.95
CA THR A 7 -12.96 10.99 6.20
C THR A 7 -12.06 10.75 7.42
N PHE A 8 -12.63 10.22 8.51
CA PHE A 8 -11.87 9.86 9.70
C PHE A 8 -10.80 8.81 9.39
N ALA A 9 -11.15 7.76 8.64
CA ALA A 9 -10.23 6.71 8.22
C ALA A 9 -9.07 7.28 7.38
N LEU A 10 -9.36 8.15 6.40
CA LEU A 10 -8.32 8.80 5.59
C LEU A 10 -7.37 9.64 6.43
N VAL A 11 -7.90 10.42 7.38
CA VAL A 11 -7.07 11.22 8.30
C VAL A 11 -6.24 10.31 9.20
N ALA A 12 -6.82 9.27 9.78
CA ALA A 12 -6.14 8.33 10.64
C ALA A 12 -5.01 7.60 9.91
N ILE A 13 -5.29 7.06 8.71
CA ILE A 13 -4.29 6.39 7.86
C ILE A 13 -3.18 7.36 7.47
N SER A 14 -3.53 8.58 7.08
CA SER A 14 -2.53 9.61 6.77
C SER A 14 -1.60 9.83 7.96
N LEU A 15 -2.15 10.08 9.16
CA LEU A 15 -1.37 10.30 10.38
C LEU A 15 -0.49 9.10 10.73
N LEU A 16 -1.02 7.88 10.62
CA LEU A 16 -0.26 6.64 10.83
C LEU A 16 0.90 6.53 9.85
N MET A 17 0.67 6.78 8.55
CA MET A 17 1.72 6.75 7.52
C MET A 17 2.78 7.83 7.73
N ILE A 18 2.36 9.04 8.11
CA ILE A 18 3.29 10.14 8.41
C ILE A 18 4.16 9.79 9.62
N GLY A 19 3.57 9.20 10.66
CA GLY A 19 4.28 8.70 11.83
C GLY A 19 5.26 7.58 11.49
N ALA A 20 4.80 6.55 10.77
CA ALA A 20 5.61 5.40 10.38
C ALA A 20 6.78 5.78 9.46
N LEU A 21 6.55 6.63 8.47
CA LEU A 21 7.56 7.04 7.48
C LEU A 21 8.40 8.24 7.93
N ARG A 22 8.04 8.88 9.06
CA ARG A 22 8.63 10.13 9.56
C ARG A 22 8.72 11.21 8.46
N SER A 23 7.76 11.25 7.53
CA SER A 23 7.77 12.22 6.44
C SER A 23 6.38 12.44 5.85
N TRP A 24 5.94 13.70 5.86
CA TRP A 24 4.65 14.11 5.31
C TRP A 24 4.51 13.82 3.81
N ARG A 25 5.56 14.08 3.03
CA ARG A 25 5.52 13.92 1.57
C ARG A 25 5.34 12.47 1.14
N PHE A 26 6.08 11.56 1.78
CA PHE A 26 5.95 10.13 1.53
C PHE A 26 4.57 9.61 1.99
N GLY A 27 4.10 10.04 3.16
CA GLY A 27 2.78 9.66 3.66
C GLY A 27 1.63 10.04 2.71
N LEU A 28 1.65 11.25 2.16
CA LEU A 28 0.61 11.66 1.19
C LEU A 28 0.70 10.89 -0.13
N LEU A 29 1.90 10.64 -0.64
CA LEU A 29 2.09 9.91 -1.89
C LEU A 29 1.53 8.49 -1.80
N THR A 30 1.70 7.83 -0.65
CA THR A 30 1.21 6.47 -0.40
C THR A 30 -0.31 6.36 -0.31
N LEU A 31 -1.05 7.46 -0.12
CA LEU A 31 -2.51 7.42 -0.11
C LEU A 31 -3.08 6.99 -1.48
N ILE A 32 -2.42 7.35 -2.57
CA ILE A 32 -2.87 7.02 -3.93
C ILE A 32 -2.92 5.50 -4.15
N PRO A 33 -1.81 4.75 -3.99
CA PRO A 33 -1.83 3.30 -4.15
C PRO A 33 -2.67 2.61 -3.08
N ASN A 34 -2.82 3.17 -1.87
CA ASN A 34 -3.66 2.57 -0.83
C ASN A 34 -5.18 2.71 -1.09
N ILE A 35 -5.63 3.81 -1.70
CA ILE A 35 -7.06 4.05 -1.97
C ILE A 35 -7.50 3.35 -3.26
N ALA A 36 -6.64 3.22 -4.26
CA ALA A 36 -7.00 2.67 -5.57
C ALA A 36 -7.60 1.25 -5.50
N PRO A 37 -7.02 0.26 -4.79
CA PRO A 37 -7.57 -1.10 -4.69
C PRO A 37 -8.93 -1.12 -3.99
N ALA A 38 -9.08 -0.32 -2.93
CA ALA A 38 -10.35 -0.18 -2.24
C ALA A 38 -11.41 0.40 -3.20
N ALA A 39 -11.09 1.47 -3.93
CA ALA A 39 -11.99 2.07 -4.91
C ALA A 39 -12.37 1.09 -6.03
N MET A 40 -11.41 0.30 -6.54
CA MET A 40 -11.67 -0.74 -7.54
C MET A 40 -12.58 -1.84 -7.00
N ALA A 41 -12.35 -2.29 -5.76
CA ALA A 41 -13.19 -3.31 -5.13
C ALA A 41 -14.61 -2.82 -4.87
N PHE A 42 -14.77 -1.59 -4.38
CA PHE A 42 -16.07 -0.94 -4.23
C PHE A 42 -16.76 -0.77 -5.58
N GLY A 43 -16.02 -0.40 -6.63
CA GLY A 43 -16.54 -0.31 -7.99
C GLY A 43 -17.05 -1.66 -8.50
N LEU A 44 -16.30 -2.74 -8.27
CA LEU A 44 -16.72 -4.09 -8.63
C LEU A 44 -17.96 -4.52 -7.83
N TRP A 45 -18.00 -4.24 -6.53
CA TRP A 45 -19.15 -4.55 -5.67
C TRP A 45 -20.42 -3.81 -6.09
N ALA A 46 -20.27 -2.53 -6.46
CA ALA A 46 -21.38 -1.70 -6.94
C ALA A 46 -22.03 -2.27 -8.21
N LEU A 47 -21.29 -3.04 -9.02
CA LEU A 47 -21.81 -3.71 -10.22
C LEU A 47 -22.52 -5.03 -9.92
N VAL A 48 -22.22 -5.68 -8.79
CA VAL A 48 -22.75 -7.01 -8.44
C VAL A 48 -24.04 -6.89 -7.64
N ASP A 49 -24.02 -6.12 -6.55
CA ASP A 49 -25.12 -6.11 -5.57
C ASP A 49 -25.56 -4.68 -5.18
N GLY A 50 -24.63 -3.70 -5.24
CA GLY A 50 -24.94 -2.28 -5.04
C GLY A 50 -25.31 -1.86 -3.61
N GLU A 51 -25.69 -2.80 -2.74
CA GLU A 51 -26.05 -2.52 -1.35
C GLU A 51 -24.82 -2.43 -0.44
N VAL A 52 -24.68 -1.29 0.23
CA VAL A 52 -23.61 -1.05 1.21
C VAL A 52 -24.12 -1.43 2.60
N GLY A 53 -23.94 -2.70 2.94
CA GLY A 53 -24.31 -3.26 4.24
C GLY A 53 -23.20 -3.23 5.30
N LEU A 54 -23.48 -3.87 6.43
CA LEU A 54 -22.52 -4.06 7.52
C LEU A 54 -21.30 -4.88 7.08
N GLY A 55 -21.49 -5.92 6.26
CA GLY A 55 -20.40 -6.75 5.74
C GLY A 55 -19.39 -5.94 4.94
N LEU A 56 -19.84 -5.13 3.98
CA LEU A 56 -18.97 -4.29 3.17
C LEU A 56 -18.20 -3.25 4.00
N SER A 57 -18.85 -2.70 5.04
CA SER A 57 -18.19 -1.76 5.96
C SER A 57 -17.04 -2.41 6.73
N VAL A 58 -17.22 -3.66 7.18
CA VAL A 58 -16.17 -4.44 7.85
C VAL A 58 -15.05 -4.80 6.89
N VAL A 59 -15.39 -5.21 5.67
CA VAL A 59 -14.39 -5.51 4.62
C VAL A 59 -13.53 -4.30 4.33
N ALA A 60 -14.15 -3.13 4.10
CA ALA A 60 -13.42 -1.90 3.80
C ALA A 60 -12.42 -1.53 4.91
N ALA A 61 -12.83 -1.66 6.17
CA ALA A 61 -11.96 -1.38 7.31
C ALA A 61 -10.78 -2.37 7.39
N MET A 62 -11.04 -3.67 7.21
CA MET A 62 -9.99 -4.70 7.24
C MET A 62 -9.01 -4.54 6.07
N THR A 63 -9.52 -4.38 4.84
CA THR A 63 -8.68 -4.30 3.64
C THR A 63 -7.80 -3.06 3.67
N LEU A 64 -8.30 -1.92 4.13
CA LEU A 64 -7.48 -0.72 4.30
C LEU A 64 -6.29 -0.96 5.22
N GLY A 65 -6.49 -1.69 6.33
CA GLY A 65 -5.38 -2.04 7.25
C GLY A 65 -4.32 -2.92 6.59
N ILE A 66 -4.76 -3.94 5.82
CA ILE A 66 -3.87 -4.87 5.11
C ILE A 66 -3.05 -4.12 4.04
N VAL A 67 -3.72 -3.32 3.20
CA VAL A 67 -3.06 -2.56 2.11
C VAL A 67 -2.02 -1.59 2.68
N VAL A 68 -2.35 -0.93 3.80
CA VAL A 68 -1.43 -0.01 4.48
C VAL A 68 -0.20 -0.74 5.03
N ASP A 69 -0.34 -1.96 5.58
CA ASP A 69 0.79 -2.74 6.09
C ASP A 69 1.79 -3.11 4.99
N ASP A 70 1.29 -3.56 3.83
CA ASP A 70 2.12 -3.91 2.67
C ASP A 70 2.96 -2.70 2.21
N THR A 71 2.30 -1.54 2.11
CA THR A 71 2.95 -0.28 1.76
C THR A 71 3.96 0.16 2.82
N ILE A 72 3.69 -0.01 4.12
CA ILE A 72 4.66 0.32 5.19
C ILE A 72 5.91 -0.54 5.07
N HIS A 73 5.75 -1.85 4.85
CA HIS A 73 6.88 -2.78 4.68
C HIS A 73 7.76 -2.39 3.49
N PHE A 74 7.14 -2.09 2.35
CA PHE A 74 7.85 -1.64 1.15
C PHE A 74 8.56 -0.30 1.38
N MET A 75 7.82 0.70 1.88
CA MET A 75 8.33 2.06 2.06
C MET A 75 9.43 2.15 3.11
N THR A 76 9.39 1.32 4.15
CA THR A 76 10.46 1.27 5.16
C THR A 76 11.77 0.83 4.54
N LYS A 77 11.77 -0.18 3.67
CA LYS A 77 12.99 -0.62 2.96
C LYS A 77 13.43 0.40 1.91
N TYR A 78 12.48 1.05 1.23
CA TYR A 78 12.78 2.11 0.26
C TYR A 78 13.49 3.29 0.93
N LEU A 79 12.92 3.80 2.03
CA LEU A 79 13.49 4.91 2.79
C LEU A 79 14.84 4.54 3.37
N ARG A 80 15.02 3.30 3.84
CA ARG A 80 16.31 2.80 4.31
C ARG A 80 17.35 2.81 3.19
N ALA A 81 17.00 2.38 1.99
CA ALA A 81 17.89 2.46 0.82
C ALA A 81 18.22 3.91 0.42
N ARG A 82 17.25 4.82 0.48
CA ARG A 82 17.47 6.25 0.17
C ARG A 82 18.34 6.95 1.22
N ARG A 83 18.05 6.74 2.51
CA ARG A 83 18.70 7.47 3.62
C ARG A 83 20.01 6.85 4.05
N ASP A 84 20.08 5.53 4.21
CA ASP A 84 21.25 4.86 4.79
C ASP A 84 22.28 4.50 3.71
N ARG A 85 21.83 4.25 2.48
CA ARG A 85 22.70 3.78 1.37
C ARG A 85 22.89 4.81 0.26
N GLY A 86 22.18 5.94 0.31
CA GLY A 86 22.28 7.01 -0.70
C GLY A 86 21.89 6.57 -2.12
N LEU A 87 21.11 5.50 -2.26
CA LEU A 87 20.74 4.95 -3.57
C LEU A 87 19.79 5.89 -4.31
N ASP A 88 19.84 5.90 -5.65
CA ASP A 88 18.85 6.62 -6.45
C ASP A 88 17.44 5.98 -6.33
N ALA A 89 16.37 6.70 -6.67
CA ALA A 89 14.99 6.22 -6.51
C ALA A 89 14.77 4.86 -7.19
N ALA A 90 15.24 4.69 -8.42
CA ALA A 90 15.11 3.43 -9.15
C ALA A 90 15.89 2.27 -8.47
N GLN A 91 17.07 2.57 -7.92
CA GLN A 91 17.89 1.59 -7.18
C GLN A 91 17.25 1.23 -5.83
N ALA A 92 16.68 2.21 -5.13
CA ALA A 92 15.97 2.00 -3.87
C ALA A 92 14.69 1.18 -4.05
N VAL A 93 13.94 1.40 -5.15
CA VAL A 93 12.82 0.55 -5.56
C VAL A 93 13.29 -0.90 -5.77
N ARG A 94 14.32 -1.11 -6.58
CA ARG A 94 14.88 -2.45 -6.85
C ARG A 94 15.33 -3.14 -5.57
N TYR A 95 16.01 -2.41 -4.69
CA TYR A 95 16.42 -2.93 -3.38
C TYR A 95 15.22 -3.36 -2.52
N SER A 96 14.15 -2.57 -2.53
CA SER A 96 12.94 -2.86 -1.75
C SER A 96 12.26 -4.13 -2.25
N PHE A 97 12.08 -4.28 -3.56
CA PHE A 97 11.57 -5.51 -4.16
C PHE A 97 12.43 -6.73 -3.83
N ALA A 98 13.75 -6.61 -3.94
CA ALA A 98 14.66 -7.71 -3.63
C ALA A 98 14.63 -8.11 -2.14
N THR A 99 14.27 -7.18 -1.24
CA THR A 99 14.31 -7.43 0.21
C THR A 99 12.96 -7.90 0.76
N VAL A 100 11.86 -7.29 0.34
CA VAL A 100 10.51 -7.56 0.91
C VAL A 100 9.50 -8.05 -0.13
N GLY A 101 9.80 -8.03 -1.42
CA GLY A 101 8.84 -8.41 -2.46
C GLY A 101 8.32 -9.84 -2.31
N VAL A 102 9.20 -10.80 -2.01
CA VAL A 102 8.80 -12.20 -1.76
C VAL A 102 7.94 -12.30 -0.50
N ALA A 103 8.31 -11.60 0.57
CA ALA A 103 7.56 -11.61 1.82
C ALA A 103 6.12 -11.10 1.61
N LEU A 104 5.96 -9.98 0.89
CA LEU A 104 4.65 -9.41 0.56
C LEU A 104 3.80 -10.38 -0.27
N TRP A 105 4.37 -11.02 -1.30
CA TRP A 105 3.65 -12.06 -2.05
C TRP A 105 3.18 -13.20 -1.15
N THR A 106 4.04 -13.69 -0.26
CA THR A 106 3.69 -14.81 0.63
C THR A 106 2.60 -14.44 1.63
N THR A 107 2.64 -13.23 2.21
CA THR A 107 1.62 -12.79 3.17
C THR A 107 0.28 -12.55 2.47
N THR A 108 0.28 -11.90 1.30
CA THR A 108 -0.95 -11.67 0.53
C THR A 108 -1.58 -12.99 0.07
N LEU A 109 -0.80 -13.96 -0.41
CA LEU A 109 -1.31 -15.27 -0.80
C LEU A 109 -1.86 -16.05 0.40
N ALA A 110 -1.18 -16.00 1.54
CA ALA A 110 -1.66 -16.63 2.78
C ALA A 110 -2.99 -16.00 3.25
N LEU A 111 -3.09 -14.66 3.23
CA LEU A 111 -4.32 -13.94 3.55
C LEU A 111 -5.44 -14.29 2.57
N ALA A 112 -5.17 -14.24 1.27
CA ALA A 112 -6.15 -14.57 0.24
C ALA A 112 -6.67 -16.01 0.41
N ALA A 113 -5.79 -16.98 0.64
CA ALA A 113 -6.19 -18.36 0.91
C ALA A 113 -7.05 -18.47 2.19
N GLY A 114 -6.67 -17.78 3.27
CA GLY A 114 -7.47 -17.75 4.50
C GLY A 114 -8.87 -17.18 4.30
N PHE A 115 -8.99 -16.09 3.54
CA PHE A 115 -10.29 -15.48 3.22
C PHE A 115 -11.11 -16.31 2.23
N LEU A 116 -10.47 -17.06 1.32
CA LEU A 116 -11.15 -18.04 0.47
C LEU A 116 -11.72 -19.22 1.28
N VAL A 117 -11.08 -19.62 2.39
CA VAL A 117 -11.68 -20.59 3.31
C VAL A 117 -12.90 -19.99 4.01
N ILE A 118 -12.84 -18.71 4.39
CA ILE A 118 -14.00 -18.01 4.96
C ILE A 118 -15.13 -17.91 3.92
N SER A 119 -14.80 -17.79 2.63
CA SER A 119 -15.79 -17.67 1.56
C SER A 119 -16.64 -18.93 1.36
N THR A 120 -16.25 -20.08 1.92
CA THR A 120 -17.05 -21.32 1.90
C THR A 120 -18.03 -21.42 3.08
N SER A 121 -18.22 -20.34 3.85
CA SER A 121 -19.14 -20.32 4.98
C SER A 121 -20.60 -20.49 4.55
N ALA A 122 -21.40 -21.20 5.35
CA ALA A 122 -22.86 -21.30 5.15
C ALA A 122 -23.61 -19.98 5.48
N PHE A 123 -22.93 -19.05 6.17
CA PHE A 123 -23.49 -17.74 6.47
C PHE A 123 -23.12 -16.74 5.36
N SER A 124 -24.11 -16.26 4.61
CA SER A 124 -23.90 -15.47 3.38
C SER A 124 -23.00 -14.26 3.59
N VAL A 125 -23.15 -13.55 4.72
CA VAL A 125 -22.30 -12.40 5.05
C VAL A 125 -20.82 -12.79 5.11
N ASN A 126 -20.49 -13.92 5.73
CA ASN A 126 -19.10 -14.39 5.79
C ASN A 126 -18.61 -14.85 4.42
N ALA A 127 -19.47 -15.53 3.65
CA ALA A 127 -19.13 -16.03 2.33
C ALA A 127 -18.73 -14.89 1.38
N GLU A 128 -19.59 -13.87 1.29
CA GLU A 128 -19.38 -12.69 0.45
C GLU A 128 -18.18 -11.87 0.92
N MET A 129 -18.05 -11.64 2.23
CA MET A 129 -16.91 -10.91 2.79
C MET A 129 -15.59 -11.62 2.51
N GLY A 130 -15.54 -12.95 2.70
CA GLY A 130 -14.35 -13.75 2.44
C GLY A 130 -13.91 -13.65 0.98
N LEU A 131 -14.86 -13.79 0.06
CA LEU A 131 -14.57 -13.67 -1.38
C LEU A 131 -14.07 -12.26 -1.71
N LEU A 132 -14.76 -11.23 -1.21
CA LEU A 132 -14.42 -9.85 -1.54
C LEU A 132 -13.03 -9.47 -1.00
N VAL A 133 -12.74 -9.78 0.26
CA VAL A 133 -11.42 -9.49 0.86
C VAL A 133 -10.32 -10.21 0.10
N ALA A 134 -10.50 -11.49 -0.25
CA ALA A 134 -9.49 -12.25 -1.01
C ALA A 134 -9.16 -11.58 -2.35
N VAL A 135 -10.17 -11.09 -3.07
CA VAL A 135 -9.97 -10.34 -4.31
C VAL A 135 -9.27 -9.01 -4.05
N VAL A 136 -9.71 -8.25 -3.04
CA VAL A 136 -9.13 -6.93 -2.73
C VAL A 136 -7.65 -7.03 -2.37
N VAL A 137 -7.25 -7.96 -1.51
CA VAL A 137 -5.85 -8.04 -1.06
C VAL A 137 -4.89 -8.43 -2.20
N VAL A 138 -5.31 -9.33 -3.09
CA VAL A 138 -4.52 -9.68 -4.28
C VAL A 138 -4.43 -8.50 -5.23
N LEU A 139 -5.56 -7.85 -5.50
CA LEU A 139 -5.60 -6.66 -6.35
C LEU A 139 -4.75 -5.53 -5.76
N ALA A 140 -4.79 -5.34 -4.44
CA ALA A 140 -4.02 -4.34 -3.73
C ALA A 140 -2.53 -4.54 -3.92
N LEU A 141 -2.01 -5.74 -3.71
CA LEU A 141 -0.60 -6.03 -3.92
C LEU A 141 -0.17 -5.75 -5.36
N VAL A 142 -0.99 -6.16 -6.34
CA VAL A 142 -0.70 -5.93 -7.77
C VAL A 142 -0.67 -4.43 -8.08
N VAL A 143 -1.66 -3.68 -7.60
CA VAL A 143 -1.75 -2.23 -7.80
C VAL A 143 -0.59 -1.52 -7.11
N ASP A 144 -0.23 -1.90 -5.88
CA ASP A 144 0.91 -1.35 -5.17
C ASP A 144 2.20 -1.60 -5.94
N PHE A 145 2.42 -2.82 -6.44
CA PHE A 145 3.64 -3.16 -7.19
C PHE A 145 3.73 -2.45 -8.54
N LEU A 146 2.61 -2.06 -9.13
CA LEU A 146 2.57 -1.30 -10.38
C LEU A 146 2.68 0.21 -10.15
N LEU A 147 1.89 0.76 -9.23
CA LEU A 147 1.76 2.21 -9.02
C LEU A 147 2.85 2.77 -8.11
N LEU A 148 3.15 2.11 -6.99
CA LEU A 148 4.05 2.65 -5.97
C LEU A 148 5.46 2.93 -6.54
N PRO A 149 6.09 2.01 -7.32
CA PRO A 149 7.40 2.27 -7.91
C PRO A 149 7.39 3.45 -8.88
N GLY A 150 6.38 3.52 -9.74
CA GLY A 150 6.23 4.58 -10.74
C GLY A 150 6.07 5.94 -10.07
N LEU A 151 5.24 6.01 -9.03
CA LEU A 151 5.04 7.22 -8.24
C LEU A 151 6.33 7.65 -7.53
N LEU A 152 7.05 6.73 -6.90
CA LEU A 152 8.29 7.04 -6.19
C LEU A 152 9.37 7.59 -7.12
N ILE A 153 9.57 6.97 -8.30
CA ILE A 153 10.56 7.42 -9.28
C ILE A 153 10.13 8.77 -9.89
N ARG A 154 8.85 8.92 -10.24
CA ARG A 154 8.34 10.13 -10.92
C ARG A 154 8.34 11.36 -10.02
N PHE A 155 8.05 11.18 -8.74
CA PHE A 155 7.96 12.25 -7.74
C PHE A 155 9.19 12.36 -6.85
N ASP A 156 10.29 11.67 -7.17
CA ASP A 156 11.51 11.68 -6.35
C ASP A 156 12.03 13.10 -6.04
N ARG A 157 11.99 13.99 -7.05
CA ARG A 157 12.39 15.40 -6.90
C ARG A 157 11.60 16.13 -5.83
N TRP A 158 10.31 15.86 -5.72
CA TRP A 158 9.42 16.46 -4.72
C TRP A 158 9.61 15.82 -3.34
N LEU A 159 9.82 14.50 -3.31
CA LEU A 159 9.94 13.72 -2.08
C LEU A 159 11.23 14.01 -1.30
N CYS A 160 12.38 14.01 -1.98
CA CYS A 160 13.70 14.16 -1.34
C CYS A 160 14.25 15.59 -1.34
N GLY A 161 13.80 16.48 -2.23
CA GLY A 161 14.40 17.81 -2.39
C GLY A 161 15.87 17.74 -2.82
N GLU A 162 16.38 18.84 -3.37
CA GLU A 162 17.66 18.92 -4.10
C GLU A 162 18.91 18.45 -3.32
N LYS A 163 18.85 18.39 -1.98
CA LYS A 163 19.98 18.10 -1.08
C LYS A 163 20.55 16.68 -1.14
N VAL A 164 19.80 15.67 -1.60
CA VAL A 164 20.31 14.27 -1.63
C VAL A 164 21.25 14.02 -2.81
N ARG A 165 21.18 14.82 -3.88
CA ARG A 165 22.07 14.68 -5.06
C ARG A 165 23.54 14.93 -4.71
N ASP A 166 23.81 15.89 -3.83
CA ASP A 166 25.18 16.34 -3.54
C ASP A 166 26.00 15.26 -2.79
N THR A 167 25.34 14.39 -2.01
CA THR A 167 26.02 13.35 -1.24
C THR A 167 26.37 12.13 -2.10
N GLY A 168 25.45 11.69 -2.97
CA GLY A 168 25.71 10.57 -3.90
C GLY A 168 26.76 10.90 -4.94
N GLN A 169 26.80 12.16 -5.41
CA GLN A 169 27.76 12.62 -6.40
C GLN A 169 29.16 12.84 -5.80
N ARG A 170 29.26 13.27 -4.53
CA ARG A 170 30.55 13.33 -3.80
C ARG A 170 31.11 11.95 -3.46
N ALA A 171 30.26 10.98 -3.11
CA ALA A 171 30.70 9.61 -2.83
C ALA A 171 31.19 8.89 -4.09
N ALA A 172 30.54 9.11 -5.24
CA ALA A 172 30.98 8.59 -6.54
C ALA A 172 32.27 9.24 -7.06
N ASN A 173 32.50 10.53 -6.75
CA ASN A 173 33.74 11.24 -7.10
C ASN A 173 34.92 10.98 -6.16
N GLN A 174 34.71 10.32 -5.02
CA GLN A 174 35.78 9.96 -4.08
C GLN A 174 36.34 8.55 -4.32
N THR A 175 35.67 7.75 -5.14
CA THR A 175 36.07 6.38 -5.50
C THR A 175 36.58 6.26 -6.95
N ALA A 176 36.65 7.37 -7.69
CA ALA A 176 37.26 7.50 -9.02
C ALA A 176 38.58 8.28 -8.92
#